data_AF-A0A517Y846-F1
#
_entry.id   AF-A0A517Y846-F1
#
_cell.length_a   1.000
_cell.length_b   1.000
_cell.length_c   1.000
_cell.angle_alpha   90.00
_cell.angle_beta   90.00
_cell.angle_gamma   90.00
#
_symmetry.space_group_name_H-M   'P 1'
#
loop_
_entity.id
_entity.type
_entity.pdbx_description
1 polymer ?
#
loop_
_entity_poly.entity_id
_entity_poly.type
_entity_poly.pdbx_seq_one_letter_code
_entity_poly.pdbx_strand_id
1 'polypeptide(L)'
;MGSRQEAGGGGSMYKPGDRVVYLASKHSSHPTPRAVELDPEPNGEGYSYAVRKYWVVQEVLPDGTLSILTRRGKQRVVKASDNRLRPARWWERWFLAGRFPEGEGNFSG
;
A
#
# COMPACT_ATOMS: atom_id res chain seq x y z
N MET A 1 8.58 -37.36 8.27
CA MET A 1 8.75 -37.24 6.80
C MET A 1 7.48 -36.61 6.26
N GLY A 2 7.44 -35.43 5.65
CA GLY A 2 8.42 -34.70 4.89
C GLY A 2 7.65 -34.20 3.67
N SER A 3 7.27 -32.94 3.65
CA SER A 3 6.77 -32.21 2.47
C SER A 3 6.75 -30.72 2.82
N ARG A 4 7.97 -30.21 2.99
CA ARG A 4 8.29 -28.79 2.84
C ARG A 4 7.99 -28.47 1.38
N GLN A 5 6.85 -27.85 1.11
CA GLN A 5 6.56 -27.36 -0.24
C GLN A 5 7.32 -26.04 -0.41
N GLU A 6 8.43 -26.14 -1.12
CA GLU A 6 9.17 -25.03 -1.69
C GLU A 6 8.30 -24.40 -2.79
N ALA A 7 7.52 -23.38 -2.43
CA ALA A 7 6.84 -22.54 -3.41
C ALA A 7 7.77 -21.37 -3.76
N GLY A 8 8.39 -21.52 -4.93
CA GLY A 8 8.99 -20.52 -5.81
C GLY A 8 9.23 -19.12 -5.25
N GLY A 9 10.52 -18.75 -5.22
CA GLY A 9 10.94 -17.37 -5.31
C GLY A 9 10.47 -16.75 -6.63
N GLY A 10 9.21 -16.30 -6.66
CA GLY A 10 8.77 -15.29 -7.61
C GLY A 10 9.49 -14.01 -7.21
N GLY A 11 10.42 -13.54 -8.04
CA GLY A 11 11.11 -12.27 -7.83
C GLY A 11 10.08 -11.17 -7.58
N SER A 12 9.84 -10.87 -6.31
CA SER A 12 8.86 -9.87 -5.93
C SER A 12 9.44 -8.53 -6.32
N MET A 13 8.69 -7.75 -7.11
CA MET A 13 9.02 -6.35 -7.43
C MET A 13 9.27 -5.49 -6.16
N TYR A 14 8.84 -6.00 -5.00
CA TYR A 14 8.91 -5.36 -3.70
C TYR A 14 9.88 -6.09 -2.78
N LYS A 15 10.51 -5.33 -1.89
CA LYS A 15 11.34 -5.81 -0.77
C LYS A 15 10.95 -5.14 0.55
N PRO A 16 11.26 -5.74 1.72
CA PRO A 16 11.12 -5.07 3.01
C PRO A 16 11.76 -3.66 2.99
N GLY A 17 11.09 -2.70 3.61
CA GLY A 17 11.45 -1.28 3.60
C GLY A 17 10.96 -0.49 2.38
N ASP A 18 10.44 -1.15 1.33
CA ASP A 18 9.91 -0.42 0.18
C ASP A 18 8.68 0.41 0.57
N ARG A 19 8.72 1.67 0.16
CA ARG A 19 7.60 2.60 0.26
C ARG A 19 6.62 2.33 -0.89
N VAL A 20 5.38 2.01 -0.55
CA VAL A 20 4.33 1.69 -1.51
C VAL A 20 3.14 2.64 -1.36
N VAL A 21 2.42 2.83 -2.45
CA VAL A 21 1.20 3.65 -2.51
C VAL A 21 0.05 2.76 -2.93
N TYR A 22 -1.01 2.77 -2.12
CA TYR A 22 -2.25 2.06 -2.41
C TYR A 22 -3.38 3.03 -2.75
N LEU A 23 -4.10 2.79 -3.84
CA LEU A 23 -5.22 3.59 -4.28
C LEU A 23 -6.54 3.01 -3.74
N ALA A 24 -7.09 3.60 -2.67
CA ALA A 24 -8.32 3.12 -2.06
C ALA A 24 -9.53 3.88 -2.62
N SER A 25 -10.41 3.19 -3.34
CA SER A 25 -11.69 3.73 -3.81
C SER A 25 -12.66 3.95 -2.65
N LYS A 26 -13.41 5.06 -2.71
CA LYS A 26 -14.39 5.51 -1.71
C LYS A 26 -15.58 6.16 -2.42
N HIS A 27 -16.73 6.07 -1.78
CA HIS A 27 -17.97 6.72 -2.18
C HIS A 27 -18.46 7.56 -1.00
N SER A 28 -18.67 8.86 -1.22
CA SER A 28 -19.25 9.76 -0.21
C SER A 28 -19.75 11.05 -0.86
N SER A 29 -20.76 11.66 -0.25
CA SER A 29 -21.24 13.01 -0.60
C SER A 29 -20.25 14.14 -0.22
N HIS A 30 -19.24 13.83 0.61
CA HIS A 30 -18.26 14.81 1.10
C HIS A 30 -16.82 14.32 0.82
N PRO A 31 -16.27 14.58 -0.37
CA PRO A 31 -14.92 14.17 -0.71
C PRO A 31 -13.88 14.86 0.19
N THR A 32 -12.88 14.10 0.62
CA THR A 32 -11.81 14.64 1.48
C THR A 32 -10.79 15.43 0.65
N PRO A 33 -10.01 16.36 1.24
CA PRO A 33 -8.93 17.07 0.54
C PRO A 33 -7.82 16.19 -0.08
N ARG A 34 -7.85 14.87 0.16
CA ARG A 34 -6.93 13.87 -0.42
C ARG A 34 -7.60 12.99 -1.48
N ALA A 35 -8.85 13.29 -1.82
CA ALA A 35 -9.56 12.66 -2.91
C ALA A 35 -8.85 13.01 -4.22
N VAL A 36 -8.60 11.98 -5.03
CA VAL A 36 -8.11 12.07 -6.40
C VAL A 36 -9.09 11.29 -7.28
N GLU A 37 -9.14 11.58 -8.58
CA GLU A 37 -10.08 10.93 -9.50
C GLU A 37 -11.54 11.07 -9.02
N LEU A 38 -11.96 12.32 -8.81
CA LEU A 38 -13.32 12.66 -8.41
C LEU A 38 -14.26 12.46 -9.60
N ASP A 39 -15.21 11.56 -9.46
CA ASP A 39 -16.27 11.31 -10.42
C ASP A 39 -17.62 11.55 -9.75
N PRO A 40 -18.41 12.54 -10.19
CA PRO A 40 -19.75 12.75 -9.69
C PRO A 40 -20.65 11.58 -10.08
N GLU A 41 -21.45 11.08 -9.15
CA GLU A 41 -22.41 10.02 -9.49
C GLU A 41 -23.49 10.57 -10.44
N PRO A 42 -24.01 9.75 -11.37
CA PRO A 42 -24.91 10.20 -12.44
C PRO A 42 -26.17 10.94 -11.96
N ASN A 43 -26.62 10.64 -10.73
CA ASN A 43 -27.81 11.21 -10.13
C ASN A 43 -27.51 12.30 -9.08
N GLY A 44 -26.24 12.70 -8.90
CA GLY A 44 -25.83 13.79 -8.01
C GLY A 44 -25.90 13.49 -6.51
N GLU A 45 -26.15 12.23 -6.13
CA GLU A 45 -26.30 11.82 -4.71
C GLU A 45 -24.94 11.69 -3.98
N GLY A 46 -23.84 11.60 -4.73
CA GLY A 46 -22.51 11.46 -4.15
C GLY A 46 -21.37 11.60 -5.16
N TYR A 47 -20.15 11.39 -4.65
CA TYR A 47 -18.94 11.34 -5.44
C TYR A 47 -18.24 9.99 -5.23
N SER A 48 -17.80 9.40 -6.33
CA SER A 48 -16.79 8.36 -6.32
C SER A 48 -15.42 9.02 -6.34
N TYR A 49 -14.53 8.64 -5.43
CA TYR A 49 -13.17 9.16 -5.42
C TYR A 49 -12.19 8.13 -4.91
N ALA A 50 -10.94 8.28 -5.32
CA ALA A 50 -9.84 7.48 -4.82
C ALA A 50 -9.01 8.25 -3.79
N VAL A 51 -8.44 7.56 -2.81
CA VAL A 51 -7.54 8.15 -1.82
C VAL A 51 -6.25 7.36 -1.79
N ARG A 52 -5.13 8.06 -2.05
CA ARG A 52 -3.80 7.47 -1.91
C ARG A 52 -3.47 7.21 -0.45
N LYS A 53 -3.04 5.98 -0.16
CA LYS A 53 -2.53 5.55 1.14
C LYS A 53 -1.04 5.24 1.01
N TYR A 54 -0.24 5.77 1.92
CA TYR A 54 1.21 5.62 1.93
C TYR A 54 1.59 4.61 3.00
N TRP A 55 2.19 3.49 2.59
CA TRP A 55 2.53 2.35 3.44
C TRP A 55 3.98 1.92 3.21
N VAL A 56 4.50 1.08 4.10
CA VAL A 56 5.84 0.48 4.00
C VAL A 56 5.68 -1.03 3.98
N VAL A 57 6.43 -1.72 3.12
CA VAL A 57 6.51 -3.19 3.13
C VAL A 57 7.34 -3.61 4.34
N GLN A 58 6.77 -4.41 5.22
CA GLN A 58 7.48 -5.04 6.33
C GLN A 58 8.08 -6.37 5.90
N GLU A 59 7.31 -7.17 5.15
CA GLU A 59 7.71 -8.52 4.75
C GLU A 59 7.06 -8.91 3.42
N VAL A 60 7.78 -9.71 2.63
CA VAL A 60 7.25 -10.37 1.43
C VAL A 60 7.01 -11.82 1.80
N LEU A 61 5.76 -12.27 1.70
CA LEU A 61 5.37 -13.62 2.09
C LEU A 61 5.53 -14.59 0.91
N PRO A 62 5.80 -15.88 1.17
CA PRO A 62 6.01 -16.89 0.12
C PRO A 62 4.78 -17.13 -0.77
N ASP A 63 3.59 -16.76 -0.31
CA ASP A 63 2.31 -16.89 -1.02
C ASP A 63 2.05 -15.76 -2.04
N GLY A 64 3.04 -14.86 -2.26
CA GLY A 64 2.91 -13.73 -3.16
C GLY A 64 2.14 -12.54 -2.58
N THR A 65 1.94 -12.53 -1.26
CA THR A 65 1.39 -11.39 -0.53
C THR A 65 2.47 -10.58 0.18
N LEU A 66 2.12 -9.37 0.60
CA LEU A 66 2.99 -8.43 1.28
C LEU A 66 2.37 -8.08 2.62
N SER A 67 3.15 -8.21 3.68
CA SER A 67 2.82 -7.59 4.96
C SER A 67 3.26 -6.12 4.90
N ILE A 68 2.31 -5.21 5.09
CA ILE A 68 2.55 -3.76 5.04
C ILE A 68 2.25 -3.11 6.38
N LEU A 69 2.97 -2.03 6.67
CA LEU A 69 2.72 -1.14 7.79
C LEU A 69 2.03 0.13 7.29
N THR A 70 0.86 0.42 7.86
CA THR A 70 0.14 1.65 7.57
C THR A 70 0.71 2.83 8.36
N ARG A 71 0.41 4.07 7.94
CA ARG A 71 0.78 5.30 8.66
C ARG A 71 0.47 5.28 10.18
N ARG A 72 -0.59 4.61 10.61
CA ARG A 72 -1.00 4.53 12.03
C ARG A 72 -0.41 3.30 12.75
N GLY A 73 0.62 2.67 12.20
CA GLY A 73 1.24 1.47 12.78
C GLY A 73 0.44 0.18 12.63
N LYS A 74 -0.74 0.20 11.99
CA LYS A 74 -1.50 -1.04 11.74
C LYS A 74 -0.83 -1.86 10.66
N GLN A 75 -0.64 -3.15 10.90
CA GLN A 75 -0.20 -4.11 9.90
C GLN A 75 -1.37 -4.64 9.06
N ARG A 76 -1.14 -4.90 7.78
CA ARG A 76 -2.12 -5.52 6.87
C ARG A 76 -1.42 -6.40 5.85
N VAL A 77 -2.15 -7.38 5.31
CA VAL A 77 -1.68 -8.23 4.21
C VAL A 77 -2.38 -7.82 2.91
N VAL A 78 -1.61 -7.65 1.83
CA VAL A 78 -2.12 -7.30 0.50
C VAL A 78 -1.43 -8.13 -0.58
N LYS A 79 -2.09 -8.39 -1.72
CA LYS A 79 -1.45 -9.10 -2.84
C LYS A 79 -0.43 -8.18 -3.52
N ALA A 80 0.76 -8.71 -3.82
CA ALA A 80 1.76 -7.96 -4.57
C ALA A 80 1.29 -7.62 -6.01
N SER A 81 0.37 -8.43 -6.55
CA SER A 81 -0.24 -8.26 -7.88
C SER A 81 -1.49 -7.38 -7.89
N ASP A 82 -1.86 -6.73 -6.78
CA ASP A 82 -3.00 -5.81 -6.77
C ASP A 82 -2.68 -4.56 -7.61
N ASN A 83 -3.45 -4.31 -8.67
CA ASN A 83 -3.29 -3.14 -9.55
C ASN A 83 -3.43 -1.80 -8.82
N ARG A 84 -4.06 -1.78 -7.65
CA ARG A 84 -4.16 -0.58 -6.79
C ARG A 84 -2.88 -0.32 -6.01
N LEU A 85 -1.98 -1.29 -5.93
CA LEU A 85 -0.70 -1.20 -5.24
C LEU A 85 0.43 -0.91 -6.22
N ARG A 86 1.21 0.11 -5.92
CA ARG A 86 2.41 0.43 -6.71
C ARG A 86 3.57 0.89 -5.84
N PRO A 87 4.82 0.83 -6.34
CA PRO A 87 5.93 1.51 -5.71
C PRO A 87 5.67 3.01 -5.61
N ALA A 88 6.11 3.64 -4.52
CA ALA A 88 6.13 5.09 -4.40
C ALA A 88 7.09 5.69 -5.44
N ARG A 89 6.67 6.77 -6.11
CA ARG A 89 7.55 7.50 -7.05
C ARG A 89 8.70 8.13 -6.27
N TRP A 90 9.83 8.38 -6.96
CA TRP A 90 11.02 8.95 -6.33
C TRP A 90 10.71 10.27 -5.61
N TRP A 91 9.98 11.20 -6.21
CA TRP A 91 9.58 12.45 -5.54
C TRP A 91 8.59 12.24 -4.38
N GLU A 92 7.65 11.29 -4.48
CA GLU A 92 6.75 10.95 -3.36
C GLU A 92 7.53 10.43 -2.15
N ARG A 93 8.64 9.71 -2.38
CA ARG A 93 9.52 9.25 -1.29
C ARG A 93 10.21 10.42 -0.57
N TRP A 94 10.49 11.53 -1.25
CA TRP A 94 11.21 12.67 -0.66
C TRP A 94 10.25 13.72 -0.09
N PHE A 95 9.25 14.17 -0.85
CA PHE A 95 8.31 15.22 -0.41
C PHE A 95 7.23 14.73 0.55
N LEU A 96 6.89 13.43 0.49
CA LEU A 96 5.88 12.82 1.36
C LEU A 96 6.53 11.87 2.37
N ALA A 97 7.82 12.02 2.67
CA ALA A 97 8.54 11.20 3.64
C ALA A 97 7.80 11.16 4.98
N GLY A 98 7.37 12.32 5.50
CA GLY A 98 6.56 12.42 6.73
C GLY A 98 5.13 11.87 6.61
N ARG A 99 4.71 11.35 5.44
CA ARG A 99 3.43 10.62 5.24
C ARG A 99 3.56 9.12 5.41
N PHE A 100 4.75 8.56 5.21
CA PHE A 100 5.06 7.18 5.53
C PHE A 100 5.17 7.02 7.06
N PRO A 101 4.84 5.85 7.63
CA PRO A 101 5.21 5.56 9.01
C PRO A 101 6.73 5.67 9.14
N GLU A 102 7.20 6.35 10.18
CA GLU A 102 8.57 6.19 10.64
C GLU A 102 8.71 4.71 11.02
N GLY A 103 9.58 3.98 10.33
CA GLY A 103 9.93 2.66 10.79
C GLY A 103 10.59 2.84 12.14
N GLU A 104 9.99 2.30 13.21
CA GLU A 104 10.79 1.97 14.39
C GLU A 104 11.85 1.00 13.90
N GLY A 105 13.05 1.55 13.69
CA GLY A 105 14.23 0.82 13.32
C GLY A 105 14.67 -0.03 14.50
N ASN A 106 14.19 -1.25 14.55
CA ASN A 106 14.98 -2.37 15.06
C ASN A 106 15.54 -3.13 13.87
N PHE A 107 16.43 -2.47 13.13
CA PHE A 107 17.42 -3.16 12.31
C PHE A 107 18.67 -3.30 13.18
N SER A 108 18.76 -4.42 13.91
CA SER A 108 20.00 -4.84 14.55
C SER A 108 20.99 -5.18 13.45
N GLY A 109 22.05 -4.38 13.33
CA GLY A 109 23.23 -4.61 12.51
C GLY A 109 24.42 -3.97 13.21
#